data_AF-A0A1G0A8H1-F1
#
_entry.id   AF-A0A1G0A8H1-F1
#
_cell.length_a   1.000
_cell.length_b   1.000
_cell.length_c   1.000
_cell.angle_alpha   90.00
_cell.angle_beta   90.00
_cell.angle_gamma   90.00
#
_symmetry.space_group_name_H-M   'P 1'
#
loop_
_entity.id
_entity.type
_entity.pdbx_description
1 polymer ?
#
loop_
_entity_poly.entity_id
_entity_poly.type
_entity_poly.pdbx_seq_one_letter_code
_entity_poly.pdbx_strand_id
1 'polypeptide(L)'
;MFAADRVECITEADEARVYVHTADPEAARRILGRVFGVVSMSPAIEVPADVGALRERVVQVASAALTSGASFALRTRRTGTHPFTSQDLARDLGAAVQAAVPGSRVDLSRPDLEFHVEVRQNRGFVFQEVWPGPGGLPLGSQGRALAVVDAAAGMVAAWMGMKRGCRVVVAAAEDGPDLDALRRWDTHLKVLPYRGPGDLPELVRVARAEALFIGTRWIGFDPSGRPAVPVPVFEPLIGLADEEVEGWARRIRGA
;
A
#
# COMPACT_ATOMS: atom_id res chain seq x y z
N MET A 1 2.68 -13.05 -1.93
CA MET A 1 2.25 -12.01 -2.90
C MET A 1 2.92 -12.25 -4.25
N PHE A 2 4.09 -11.69 -4.58
CA PHE A 2 4.74 -11.90 -5.91
C PHE A 2 4.79 -13.36 -6.39
N ALA A 3 5.29 -14.28 -5.55
CA ALA A 3 5.33 -15.71 -5.88
C ALA A 3 3.93 -16.34 -6.08
N ALA A 4 2.93 -15.87 -5.32
CA ALA A 4 1.55 -16.35 -5.45
C ALA A 4 0.92 -15.90 -6.77
N ASP A 5 1.26 -14.70 -7.23
CA ASP A 5 0.84 -14.14 -8.52
C ASP A 5 1.78 -14.55 -9.69
N ARG A 6 2.79 -15.39 -9.44
CA ARG A 6 3.80 -15.86 -10.41
C ARG A 6 4.53 -14.73 -11.15
N VAL A 7 4.82 -13.64 -10.43
CA VAL A 7 5.60 -12.51 -10.95
C VAL A 7 7.01 -12.60 -10.40
N GLU A 8 7.97 -12.70 -11.30
CA GLU A 8 9.40 -12.71 -10.95
C GLU A 8 9.87 -11.29 -10.62
N CYS A 9 10.53 -11.15 -9.48
CA CYS A 9 11.17 -9.91 -9.07
C CYS A 9 12.31 -10.20 -8.09
N ILE A 10 13.24 -9.27 -7.96
CA ILE A 10 14.23 -9.24 -6.89
C ILE A 10 13.84 -8.11 -5.94
N THR A 11 13.79 -8.39 -4.64
CA THR A 11 13.48 -7.39 -3.63
C THR A 11 14.70 -7.09 -2.77
N GLU A 12 15.01 -5.80 -2.59
CA GLU A 12 16.02 -5.32 -1.67
C GLU A 12 15.37 -4.32 -0.70
N ALA A 13 15.98 -4.08 0.46
CA ALA A 13 15.49 -3.06 1.37
C ALA A 13 16.65 -2.36 2.08
N ASP A 14 16.47 -1.06 2.31
CA ASP A 14 17.23 -0.30 3.29
C ASP A 14 16.31 0.09 4.47
N GLU A 15 16.81 0.88 5.42
CA GLU A 15 16.05 1.28 6.61
C GLU A 15 14.74 2.04 6.31
N ALA A 16 14.58 2.63 5.13
CA ALA A 16 13.42 3.47 4.78
C ALA A 16 12.79 3.19 3.41
N ARG A 17 13.34 2.28 2.60
CA ARG A 17 12.86 1.92 1.27
C ARG A 17 12.91 0.41 1.04
N VAL A 18 11.90 -0.08 0.33
CA VAL A 18 11.92 -1.40 -0.30
C VAL A 18 12.01 -1.17 -1.80
N TYR A 19 12.98 -1.82 -2.43
CA TYR A 19 13.21 -1.80 -3.87
C TYR A 19 12.69 -3.09 -4.48
N VAL A 20 12.00 -2.99 -5.60
CA VAL A 20 11.50 -4.14 -6.36
C VAL A 20 12.02 -4.03 -7.78
N HIS A 21 12.98 -4.88 -8.12
CA HIS A 21 13.51 -5.01 -9.47
C HIS A 21 12.62 -5.98 -10.24
N THR A 22 11.90 -5.48 -11.24
CA THR A 22 10.93 -6.24 -12.04
C THR A 22 10.97 -5.75 -13.49
N ALA A 23 10.68 -6.66 -14.42
CA ALA A 23 10.43 -6.31 -15.82
C ALA A 23 8.98 -5.83 -16.07
N ASP A 24 8.07 -6.05 -15.11
CA ASP A 24 6.66 -5.68 -15.20
C ASP A 24 6.23 -4.81 -14.00
N PRO A 25 6.39 -3.48 -14.10
CA PRO A 25 5.99 -2.53 -13.06
C PRO A 25 4.48 -2.50 -12.80
N GLU A 26 3.64 -2.76 -13.82
CA GLU A 26 2.18 -2.75 -13.67
C GLU A 26 1.69 -3.98 -12.92
N ALA A 27 2.28 -5.15 -13.14
CA ALA A 27 2.02 -6.31 -12.28
C ALA A 27 2.49 -6.05 -10.84
N ALA A 28 3.67 -5.46 -10.65
CA ALA A 28 4.14 -5.07 -9.32
C ALA A 28 3.17 -4.08 -8.65
N ARG A 29 2.63 -3.10 -9.38
CA ARG A 29 1.61 -2.17 -8.90
C ARG A 29 0.38 -2.88 -8.34
N ARG A 30 -0.20 -3.80 -9.13
CA ARG A 30 -1.39 -4.57 -8.71
C ARG A 30 -1.13 -5.41 -7.46
N ILE A 31 0.06 -5.98 -7.34
CA ILE A 31 0.44 -6.82 -6.20
C ILE A 31 0.69 -5.97 -4.95
N LEU A 32 1.55 -4.96 -5.07
CA LEU A 32 1.92 -4.05 -3.97
C LEU A 32 0.74 -3.19 -3.51
N GLY A 33 -0.24 -2.93 -4.39
CA GLY A 33 -1.49 -2.24 -4.07
C GLY A 33 -2.36 -2.98 -3.04
N ARG A 34 -2.04 -4.25 -2.75
CA ARG A 34 -2.70 -5.09 -1.75
C ARG A 34 -1.81 -5.40 -0.53
N VAL A 35 -0.61 -4.83 -0.45
CA VAL A 35 0.31 -5.07 0.67
C VAL A 35 0.16 -3.96 1.72
N PHE A 36 -0.44 -4.29 2.86
CA PHE A 36 -0.54 -3.35 3.97
C PHE A 36 0.83 -2.89 4.46
N GLY A 37 0.91 -1.61 4.83
CA GLY A 37 2.16 -0.91 5.15
C GLY A 37 2.77 -0.16 3.96
N VAL A 38 2.42 -0.52 2.71
CA VAL A 38 2.86 0.24 1.54
C VAL A 38 2.02 1.51 1.41
N VAL A 39 2.64 2.67 1.63
CA VAL A 39 1.99 3.98 1.51
C VAL A 39 1.91 4.41 0.05
N SER A 40 3.02 4.26 -0.68
CA SER A 40 3.11 4.53 -2.10
C SER A 40 4.21 3.70 -2.74
N MET A 41 4.18 3.64 -4.06
CA MET A 41 5.19 3.00 -4.89
C MET A 41 5.40 3.83 -6.15
N SER A 42 6.63 3.84 -6.66
CA SER A 42 6.99 4.65 -7.82
C SER A 42 7.81 3.79 -8.78
N PRO A 43 7.35 3.57 -10.04
CA PRO A 43 8.19 2.96 -11.05
C PRO A 43 9.37 3.90 -11.30
N ALA A 44 10.57 3.45 -10.96
CA ALA A 44 11.76 4.29 -10.99
C ALA A 44 12.83 3.65 -11.85
N ILE A 45 13.58 4.50 -12.52
CA ILE A 45 14.80 4.13 -13.21
C ILE A 45 15.96 4.40 -12.28
N GLU A 46 16.72 3.34 -12.00
CA GLU A 46 17.95 3.43 -11.21
C GLU A 46 19.15 3.81 -12.09
N VAL A 47 19.95 4.74 -11.59
CA VAL A 47 21.22 5.20 -12.16
C VAL A 47 22.25 5.40 -11.04
N PRO A 48 23.56 5.48 -11.32
CA PRO A 48 24.54 5.90 -10.34
C PRO A 48 24.20 7.28 -9.74
N ALA A 49 24.53 7.52 -8.47
CA ALA A 49 24.39 8.82 -7.80
C ALA A 49 25.40 9.90 -8.28
N ASP A 50 25.66 9.92 -9.58
CA ASP A 50 26.46 10.91 -10.28
C ASP A 50 25.54 11.96 -10.93
N VAL A 51 25.94 13.23 -10.88
CA VAL A 51 25.16 14.33 -11.46
C VAL A 51 25.00 14.15 -12.97
N GLY A 52 26.04 13.65 -13.68
CA GLY A 52 25.98 13.40 -15.11
C GLY A 52 24.93 12.36 -15.49
N ALA A 53 24.97 11.19 -14.84
CA ALA A 53 24.02 10.10 -15.05
C ALA A 53 22.58 10.50 -14.68
N LEU A 54 22.40 11.23 -13.58
CA LEU A 54 21.10 11.79 -13.18
C LEU A 54 20.58 12.78 -14.23
N ARG A 55 21.45 13.66 -14.74
CA ARG A 55 21.12 14.64 -15.78
C ARG A 55 20.68 13.98 -17.06
N GLU A 56 21.47 13.05 -17.57
CA GLU A 56 21.13 12.29 -18.78
C GLU A 56 19.77 11.62 -18.62
N ARG A 57 19.53 10.95 -17.50
CA ARG A 57 18.27 10.23 -17.28
C ARG A 57 17.07 11.15 -17.12
N VAL A 58 17.20 12.24 -16.34
CA VAL A 58 16.12 13.21 -16.17
C VAL A 58 15.76 13.87 -17.49
N VAL A 59 16.77 14.26 -18.28
CA VAL A 59 16.52 14.84 -19.61
C VAL A 59 15.79 13.84 -20.50
N GLN A 60 16.23 12.58 -20.53
CA GLN A 60 15.55 11.54 -21.30
C GLN A 60 14.07 11.39 -20.93
N VAL A 61 13.77 11.28 -19.63
CA VAL A 61 12.39 11.13 -19.12
C VAL A 61 11.57 12.39 -19.40
N ALA A 62 12.14 13.57 -19.16
CA ALA A 62 11.47 14.84 -19.36
C ALA A 62 11.20 15.11 -20.84
N SER A 63 12.15 14.87 -21.75
CA SER A 63 11.96 15.05 -23.20
C SER A 63 10.91 14.11 -23.79
N ALA A 64 10.68 12.95 -23.19
CA ALA A 64 9.62 12.04 -23.62
C ALA A 64 8.22 12.49 -23.16
N ALA A 65 8.13 13.23 -22.04
CA ALA A 65 6.86 13.59 -21.41
C ALA A 65 6.44 15.06 -21.62
N LEU A 66 7.41 15.98 -21.67
CA LEU A 66 7.17 17.41 -21.83
C LEU A 66 6.88 17.78 -23.28
N THR A 67 5.91 18.67 -23.47
CA THR A 67 5.66 19.38 -24.72
C THR A 67 6.10 20.84 -24.61
N SER A 68 6.32 21.49 -25.76
CA SER A 68 6.65 22.92 -25.78
C SER A 68 5.54 23.73 -25.11
N GLY A 69 5.91 24.59 -24.15
CA GLY A 69 4.99 25.45 -23.40
C GLY A 69 4.50 24.86 -22.08
N ALA A 70 4.67 23.54 -21.84
CA ALA A 70 4.32 22.93 -20.56
C ALA A 70 5.26 23.37 -19.44
N SER A 71 4.70 23.47 -18.23
CA SER A 71 5.44 23.78 -17.01
C SER A 71 5.86 22.50 -16.27
N PHE A 72 6.99 22.56 -15.57
CA PHE A 72 7.46 21.44 -14.76
C PHE A 72 8.15 21.84 -13.45
N ALA A 73 8.25 20.88 -12.54
CA ALA A 73 9.08 20.97 -11.35
C ALA A 73 9.96 19.73 -11.18
N LEU A 74 11.18 19.96 -10.70
CA LEU A 74 12.07 18.91 -10.21
C LEU A 74 11.92 18.79 -8.70
N ARG A 75 11.46 17.63 -8.24
CA ARG A 75 11.30 17.29 -6.82
C ARG A 75 12.46 16.38 -6.40
N THR A 76 13.56 16.99 -6.03
CA THR A 76 14.80 16.28 -5.66
C THR A 76 14.89 16.01 -4.17
N ARG A 77 15.25 14.79 -3.77
CA ARG A 77 15.55 14.41 -2.37
C ARG A 77 16.89 13.72 -2.31
N ARG A 78 17.63 13.94 -1.21
CA ARG A 78 18.94 13.33 -0.98
C ARG A 78 19.04 12.71 0.42
N THR A 79 19.71 11.58 0.54
CA THR A 79 20.05 10.94 1.83
C THR A 79 21.47 10.37 1.74
N GLY A 80 22.35 10.74 2.69
CA GLY A 80 23.78 10.40 2.69
C GLY A 80 24.71 11.61 2.54
N THR A 81 25.95 11.41 2.10
CA THR A 81 26.97 12.46 1.94
C THR A 81 27.35 12.63 0.47
N HIS A 82 27.20 13.84 -0.06
CA HIS A 82 27.39 14.14 -1.49
C HIS A 82 27.95 15.55 -1.65
N PRO A 83 28.66 15.85 -2.75
CA PRO A 83 29.23 17.19 -3.01
C PRO A 83 28.18 18.24 -3.43
N PHE A 84 26.90 17.89 -3.47
CA PHE A 84 25.80 18.77 -3.86
C PHE A 84 24.64 18.73 -2.85
N THR A 85 23.88 19.83 -2.75
CA THR A 85 22.59 19.84 -2.05
C THR A 85 21.47 19.38 -2.98
N SER A 86 20.29 19.07 -2.44
CA SER A 86 19.09 18.83 -3.27
C SER A 86 18.75 20.04 -4.13
N GLN A 87 18.90 21.26 -3.60
CA GLN A 87 18.63 22.49 -4.36
C GLN A 87 19.62 22.71 -5.51
N ASP A 88 20.90 22.37 -5.31
CA ASP A 88 21.90 22.43 -6.38
C ASP A 88 21.56 21.45 -7.50
N LEU A 89 21.23 20.22 -7.11
CA LEU A 89 20.82 19.18 -8.05
C LEU A 89 19.55 19.60 -8.81
N ALA A 90 18.53 20.11 -8.13
CA ALA A 90 17.30 20.57 -8.77
C ALA A 90 17.56 21.68 -9.81
N ARG A 91 18.44 22.64 -9.50
CA ARG A 91 18.83 23.71 -10.43
C ARG A 91 19.58 23.17 -11.64
N ASP A 92 20.57 22.31 -11.43
CA ASP A 92 21.37 21.73 -12.51
C ASP A 92 20.51 20.91 -13.47
N LEU A 93 19.72 19.98 -12.93
CA LEU A 93 18.86 19.11 -13.72
C LEU A 93 17.75 19.92 -14.41
N GLY A 94 17.16 20.91 -13.72
CA GLY A 94 16.16 21.80 -14.30
C GLY A 94 16.69 22.59 -15.49
N ALA A 95 17.89 23.15 -15.39
CA ALA A 95 18.54 23.86 -16.49
C ALA A 95 18.80 22.93 -17.69
N ALA A 96 19.24 21.69 -17.43
CA ALA A 96 19.44 20.68 -18.47
C ALA A 96 18.13 20.32 -19.20
N VAL A 97 17.01 20.17 -18.46
CA VAL A 97 15.69 19.94 -19.05
C VAL A 97 15.25 21.11 -19.93
N GLN A 98 15.41 22.36 -19.46
CA GLN A 98 15.06 23.53 -20.26
C GLN A 98 15.88 23.66 -21.54
N ALA A 99 17.17 23.29 -21.50
CA ALA A 99 18.03 23.27 -22.68
C ALA A 99 17.61 22.18 -23.69
N ALA A 100 17.20 21.01 -23.21
CA ALA A 100 16.79 19.89 -24.04
C ALA A 100 15.35 19.99 -24.56
N VAL A 101 14.47 20.71 -23.85
CA VAL A 101 13.06 20.92 -24.23
C VAL A 101 12.78 22.42 -24.32
N PRO A 102 13.12 23.07 -25.45
CA PRO A 102 12.90 24.49 -25.64
C PRO A 102 11.42 24.86 -25.46
N GLY A 103 11.18 25.95 -24.72
CA GLY A 103 9.83 26.45 -24.43
C GLY A 103 9.17 25.85 -23.19
N SER A 104 9.77 24.83 -22.56
CA SER A 104 9.35 24.38 -21.22
C SER A 104 9.64 25.45 -20.15
N ARG A 105 8.80 25.52 -19.12
CA ARG A 105 8.88 26.53 -18.06
C ARG A 105 8.96 25.87 -16.69
N VAL A 106 9.68 26.47 -15.75
CA VAL A 106 9.70 25.97 -14.37
C VAL A 106 8.57 26.63 -13.58
N ASP A 107 7.69 25.82 -12.96
CA ASP A 107 6.71 26.27 -11.97
C ASP A 107 6.82 25.37 -10.73
N LEU A 108 7.27 25.93 -9.61
CA LEU A 108 7.50 25.17 -8.38
C LEU A 108 6.21 24.99 -7.54
N SER A 109 5.15 25.72 -7.89
CA SER A 109 3.88 25.75 -7.15
C SER A 109 2.83 24.82 -7.75
N ARG A 110 2.58 24.92 -9.06
CA ARG A 110 1.52 24.21 -9.79
C ARG A 110 2.01 23.78 -11.17
N PRO A 111 3.07 22.96 -11.25
CA PRO A 111 3.57 22.46 -12.52
C PRO A 111 2.55 21.57 -13.21
N ASP A 112 2.58 21.52 -14.55
CA ASP A 112 1.85 20.54 -15.33
C ASP A 112 2.43 19.14 -15.12
N LEU A 113 3.76 19.04 -14.98
CA LEU A 113 4.48 17.78 -14.76
C LEU A 113 5.52 17.88 -13.63
N GLU A 114 5.54 16.88 -12.76
CA GLU A 114 6.57 16.74 -11.73
C GLU A 114 7.52 15.58 -12.08
N PHE A 115 8.82 15.84 -12.01
CA PHE A 115 9.84 14.81 -12.10
C PHE A 115 10.54 14.68 -10.75
N HIS A 116 10.58 13.47 -10.21
CA HIS A 116 11.19 13.18 -8.94
C HIS A 116 12.58 12.58 -9.15
N VAL A 117 13.51 13.04 -8.31
CA VAL A 117 14.87 12.50 -8.27
C VAL A 117 15.21 12.20 -6.82
N GLU A 118 15.35 10.93 -6.47
CA GLU A 118 15.78 10.52 -5.13
C GLU A 118 17.21 9.98 -5.22
N VAL A 119 18.13 10.60 -4.49
CA VAL A 119 19.52 10.15 -4.39
C VAL A 119 19.75 9.59 -2.98
N ARG A 120 20.19 8.33 -2.89
CA ARG A 120 20.43 7.63 -1.63
C ARG A 120 21.77 6.92 -1.71
N GLN A 121 22.72 7.33 -0.87
CA GLN A 121 24.09 6.78 -0.90
C GLN A 121 24.69 6.88 -2.31
N ASN A 122 25.02 5.75 -2.95
CA ASN A 122 25.57 5.69 -4.30
C ASN A 122 24.51 5.44 -5.41
N ARG A 123 23.21 5.42 -5.06
CA ARG A 123 22.10 5.11 -5.97
C ARG A 123 21.26 6.37 -6.24
N GLY A 124 20.89 6.57 -7.50
CA GLY A 124 19.98 7.61 -7.95
C GLY A 124 18.72 7.01 -8.59
N PHE A 125 17.55 7.56 -8.29
CA PHE A 125 16.26 7.10 -8.78
C PHE A 125 15.53 8.24 -9.45
N VAL A 126 15.16 8.07 -10.71
CA VAL A 126 14.35 9.03 -11.47
C VAL A 126 12.98 8.43 -11.74
N PHE A 127 11.93 9.13 -11.36
CA PHE A 127 10.54 8.69 -11.54
C PHE A 127 9.59 9.88 -11.69
N GLN A 128 8.43 9.62 -12.27
CA GLN A 128 7.37 10.62 -12.46
C GLN A 128 6.11 10.23 -11.71
N GLU A 129 5.80 8.94 -11.67
CA GLU A 129 4.56 8.45 -11.09
C GLU A 129 4.71 8.08 -9.61
N VAL A 130 3.69 8.43 -8.83
CA VAL A 130 3.54 8.01 -7.43
C VAL A 130 2.20 7.32 -7.30
N TRP A 131 2.22 5.99 -7.28
CA TRP A 131 1.02 5.19 -7.14
C TRP A 131 0.69 4.98 -5.66
N PRO A 132 -0.55 5.27 -5.22
CA PRO A 132 -0.94 5.09 -3.84
C PRO A 132 -1.01 3.58 -3.51
N GLY A 133 -0.48 3.22 -2.35
CA GLY A 133 -0.69 1.91 -1.76
C GLY A 133 -1.89 1.88 -0.81
N PRO A 134 -2.16 0.74 -0.17
CA PRO A 134 -3.27 0.59 0.76
C PRO A 134 -3.01 1.27 2.13
N GLY A 135 -1.76 1.66 2.40
CA GLY A 135 -1.33 2.21 3.69
C GLY A 135 -1.51 1.21 4.82
N GLY A 136 -1.77 1.69 6.03
CA GLY A 136 -1.92 0.84 7.20
C GLY A 136 -0.58 0.34 7.74
N LEU A 137 -0.60 -0.77 8.46
CA LEU A 137 0.59 -1.38 9.08
C LEU A 137 0.91 -2.73 8.45
N PRO A 138 2.19 -3.14 8.40
CA PRO A 138 2.57 -4.45 7.87
C PRO A 138 1.80 -5.59 8.55
N LEU A 139 1.29 -6.52 7.75
CA LEU A 139 0.47 -7.62 8.24
C LEU A 139 1.24 -8.52 9.23
N GLY A 140 0.71 -8.66 10.44
CA GLY A 140 1.32 -9.40 11.55
C GLY A 140 2.15 -8.56 12.51
N SER A 141 2.36 -7.27 12.23
CA SER A 141 3.07 -6.34 13.11
C SER A 141 2.33 -6.03 14.42
N GLN A 142 1.01 -6.27 14.49
CA GLN A 142 0.16 -6.01 15.66
C GLN A 142 -0.47 -7.28 16.22
N GLY A 143 0.27 -8.40 16.17
CA GLY A 143 -0.18 -9.67 16.75
C GLY A 143 -1.22 -10.39 15.89
N ARG A 144 -1.96 -11.31 16.52
CA ARG A 144 -2.95 -12.16 15.84
C ARG A 144 -4.36 -11.82 16.29
N ALA A 145 -5.31 -11.91 15.37
CA ALA A 145 -6.72 -11.71 15.67
C ALA A 145 -7.59 -12.79 15.04
N LEU A 146 -8.78 -12.99 15.59
CA LEU A 146 -9.87 -13.75 14.98
C LEU A 146 -10.87 -12.75 14.39
N ALA A 147 -11.46 -13.05 13.24
CA ALA A 147 -12.59 -12.30 12.71
C ALA A 147 -13.72 -13.24 12.33
N VAL A 148 -14.97 -12.87 12.66
CA VAL A 148 -16.16 -13.57 12.17
C VAL A 148 -16.55 -13.01 10.81
N VAL A 149 -16.64 -13.87 9.80
CA VAL A 149 -17.06 -13.51 8.45
C VAL A 149 -18.28 -14.33 8.08
N ASP A 150 -19.45 -13.78 8.40
CA ASP A 150 -20.78 -14.29 8.09
C ASP A 150 -21.44 -13.54 6.93
N ALA A 151 -21.09 -12.27 6.75
CA ALA A 151 -21.52 -11.40 5.67
C ALA A 151 -20.43 -10.36 5.31
N ALA A 152 -20.75 -9.50 4.34
CA ALA A 152 -19.87 -8.42 3.87
C ALA A 152 -19.34 -7.54 5.01
N ALA A 153 -20.14 -7.28 6.04
CA ALA A 153 -19.72 -6.51 7.21
C ALA A 153 -18.61 -7.23 7.99
N GLY A 154 -18.71 -8.55 8.18
CA GLY A 154 -17.64 -9.35 8.78
C GLY A 154 -16.35 -9.31 7.96
N MET A 155 -16.46 -9.38 6.63
CA MET A 155 -15.32 -9.23 5.72
C MET A 155 -14.64 -7.85 5.88
N VAL A 156 -15.43 -6.77 5.91
CA VAL A 156 -14.89 -5.41 6.08
C VAL A 156 -14.21 -5.28 7.45
N ALA A 157 -14.81 -5.81 8.52
CA ALA A 157 -14.20 -5.80 9.86
C ALA A 157 -12.87 -6.58 9.89
N ALA A 158 -12.81 -7.76 9.27
CA ALA A 158 -11.59 -8.54 9.11
C ALA A 158 -10.51 -7.74 8.38
N TRP A 159 -10.86 -7.14 7.24
CA TRP A 159 -9.94 -6.32 6.44
C TRP A 159 -9.44 -5.08 7.20
N MET A 160 -10.30 -4.43 7.99
CA MET A 160 -9.89 -3.31 8.85
C MET A 160 -8.90 -3.75 9.93
N GLY A 161 -9.08 -4.94 10.52
CA GLY A 161 -8.09 -5.56 11.41
C GLY A 161 -6.76 -5.82 10.71
N MET A 162 -6.79 -6.39 9.50
CA MET A 162 -5.59 -6.61 8.68
C MET A 162 -4.87 -5.30 8.35
N LYS A 163 -5.60 -4.24 7.99
CA LYS A 163 -5.05 -2.91 7.69
C LYS A 163 -4.37 -2.27 8.89
N ARG A 164 -4.79 -2.62 10.10
CA ARG A 164 -4.13 -2.24 11.35
C ARG A 164 -2.96 -3.16 11.71
N GLY A 165 -2.54 -4.06 10.82
CA GLY A 165 -1.36 -4.90 11.00
C GLY A 165 -1.62 -6.19 11.77
N CYS A 166 -2.87 -6.55 12.07
CA CYS A 166 -3.17 -7.84 12.70
C CYS A 166 -3.11 -8.96 11.66
N ARG A 167 -2.47 -10.09 11.99
CA ARG A 167 -2.65 -11.31 11.19
C ARG A 167 -3.97 -11.96 11.59
N VAL A 168 -4.95 -11.87 10.70
CA VAL A 168 -6.33 -12.32 10.97
C VAL A 168 -6.52 -13.78 10.55
N VAL A 169 -7.02 -14.59 11.47
CA VAL A 169 -7.66 -15.88 11.19
C VAL A 169 -9.16 -15.62 11.06
N VAL A 170 -9.82 -16.23 10.08
CA VAL A 170 -11.25 -16.05 9.85
C VAL A 170 -12.03 -17.24 10.38
N ALA A 171 -13.14 -16.98 11.05
CA ALA A 171 -14.18 -17.94 11.39
C ALA A 171 -15.36 -17.74 10.42
N ALA A 172 -15.69 -18.76 9.64
CA ALA A 172 -16.77 -18.71 8.64
C ALA A 172 -17.49 -20.08 8.53
N ALA A 173 -18.77 -20.06 8.17
CA ALA A 173 -19.57 -21.27 8.00
C ALA A 173 -19.25 -21.99 6.68
N GLU A 174 -19.14 -21.22 5.60
CA GLU A 174 -18.88 -21.69 4.25
C GLU A 174 -17.82 -20.84 3.57
N ASP A 175 -17.19 -21.40 2.54
CA ASP A 175 -16.33 -20.62 1.65
C ASP A 175 -17.18 -19.74 0.71
N GLY A 176 -16.60 -18.67 0.19
CA GLY A 176 -17.36 -17.76 -0.65
C GLY A 176 -16.62 -16.50 -1.08
N PRO A 177 -17.32 -15.61 -1.81
CA PRO A 177 -16.70 -14.45 -2.46
C PRO A 177 -16.03 -13.50 -1.47
N ASP A 178 -16.52 -13.43 -0.24
CA ASP A 178 -15.94 -12.59 0.81
C ASP A 178 -14.61 -13.14 1.34
N LEU A 179 -14.48 -14.47 1.46
CA LEU A 179 -13.21 -15.11 1.81
C LEU A 179 -12.21 -15.04 0.67
N ASP A 180 -12.66 -15.24 -0.57
CA ASP A 180 -11.84 -15.08 -1.77
C ASP A 180 -11.29 -13.67 -1.91
N ALA A 181 -12.09 -12.66 -1.54
CA ALA A 181 -11.62 -11.29 -1.45
C ALA A 181 -10.51 -11.15 -0.41
N LEU A 182 -10.70 -11.64 0.81
CA LEU A 182 -9.66 -11.57 1.86
C LEU A 182 -8.37 -12.32 1.49
N ARG A 183 -8.45 -13.44 0.76
CA ARG A 183 -7.27 -14.20 0.27
C ARG A 183 -6.40 -13.40 -0.70
N ARG A 184 -6.96 -12.41 -1.39
CA ARG A 184 -6.19 -11.46 -2.23
C ARG A 184 -5.32 -10.51 -1.40
N TRP A 185 -5.70 -10.27 -0.15
CA TRP A 185 -4.97 -9.40 0.79
C TRP A 185 -4.02 -10.18 1.70
N ASP A 186 -4.37 -11.42 2.08
CA ASP A 186 -3.48 -12.36 2.76
C ASP A 186 -3.50 -13.72 2.06
N THR A 187 -2.43 -14.01 1.30
CA THR A 187 -2.29 -15.30 0.59
C THR A 187 -2.16 -16.50 1.53
N HIS A 188 -2.00 -16.27 2.83
CA HIS A 188 -1.93 -17.30 3.87
C HIS A 188 -3.13 -17.25 4.82
N LEU A 189 -4.25 -16.66 4.38
CA LEU A 189 -5.48 -16.57 5.17
C LEU A 189 -5.91 -17.94 5.68
N LYS A 190 -5.99 -18.07 6.99
CA LYS A 190 -6.50 -19.27 7.65
C LYS A 190 -7.99 -19.11 7.90
N VAL A 191 -8.76 -20.13 7.55
CA VAL A 191 -10.21 -20.19 7.78
C VAL A 191 -10.49 -21.35 8.72
N LEU A 192 -11.26 -21.11 9.77
CA LEU A 192 -11.75 -22.09 10.73
C LEU A 192 -13.27 -22.21 10.58
N PRO A 193 -13.84 -23.43 10.71
CA PRO A 193 -15.28 -23.63 10.63
C PRO A 193 -15.98 -22.93 11.79
N TYR A 194 -17.08 -22.24 11.49
CA TYR A 194 -17.87 -21.48 12.46
C TYR A 194 -19.34 -21.90 12.41
N ARG A 195 -19.89 -22.35 13.53
CA ARG A 195 -21.30 -22.76 13.66
C ARG A 195 -22.14 -21.78 14.45
N GLY A 196 -21.52 -20.89 15.21
CA GLY A 196 -22.19 -19.83 15.96
C GLY A 196 -21.38 -19.32 17.15
N PRO A 197 -21.96 -18.38 17.92
CA PRO A 197 -21.23 -17.67 18.99
C PRO A 197 -20.60 -18.57 20.06
N GLY A 198 -21.17 -19.76 20.30
CA GLY A 198 -20.65 -20.75 21.24
C GLY A 198 -19.25 -21.28 20.89
N ASP A 199 -18.85 -21.23 19.61
CA ASP A 199 -17.53 -21.70 19.16
C ASP A 199 -16.41 -20.68 19.45
N LEU A 200 -16.77 -19.40 19.65
CA LEU A 200 -15.81 -18.29 19.69
C LEU A 200 -14.71 -18.45 20.75
N PRO A 201 -14.99 -18.88 22.01
CA PRO A 201 -13.92 -19.07 23.00
C PRO A 201 -12.88 -20.11 22.56
N GLU A 202 -13.32 -21.21 21.93
CA GLU A 202 -12.40 -22.22 21.41
C GLU A 202 -11.64 -21.72 20.19
N LEU A 203 -12.33 -21.07 19.24
CA LEU A 203 -11.70 -20.54 18.04
C LEU A 203 -10.65 -19.47 18.36
N VAL A 204 -10.89 -18.60 19.34
CA VAL A 204 -9.90 -17.62 19.84
C VAL A 204 -8.65 -18.35 20.34
N ARG A 205 -8.81 -19.43 21.13
CA ARG A 205 -7.71 -20.24 21.65
C ARG A 205 -6.94 -20.95 20.53
N VAL A 206 -7.65 -21.57 19.57
CA VAL A 206 -7.06 -22.30 18.43
C VAL A 206 -6.29 -21.35 17.51
N ALA A 207 -6.86 -20.18 17.21
CA ALA A 207 -6.21 -19.14 16.42
C ALA A 207 -5.02 -18.48 17.15
N ARG A 208 -4.95 -18.64 18.48
CA ARG A 208 -4.09 -17.85 19.38
C ARG A 208 -4.30 -16.36 19.14
N ALA A 209 -5.57 -15.97 19.05
CA ALA A 209 -5.96 -14.59 18.81
C ALA A 209 -5.84 -13.78 20.10
N GLU A 210 -5.37 -12.55 19.97
CA GLU A 210 -5.28 -11.55 21.03
C GLU A 210 -6.44 -10.53 20.96
N ALA A 211 -7.25 -10.63 19.90
CA ALA A 211 -8.39 -9.77 19.63
C ALA A 211 -9.44 -10.50 18.77
N LEU A 212 -10.71 -10.13 18.91
CA LEU A 212 -11.82 -10.58 18.07
C LEU A 212 -12.39 -9.41 17.27
N PHE A 213 -12.57 -9.55 15.96
CA PHE A 213 -13.23 -8.57 15.09
C PHE A 213 -14.60 -9.09 14.64
N ILE A 214 -15.63 -8.25 14.77
CA ILE A 214 -17.01 -8.58 14.36
C ILE A 214 -17.57 -7.46 13.50
N GLY A 215 -18.33 -7.83 12.46
CA GLY A 215 -18.99 -6.92 11.53
C GLY A 215 -20.23 -6.20 12.06
N THR A 216 -20.34 -5.94 13.36
CA THR A 216 -21.55 -5.34 13.96
C THR A 216 -21.84 -3.98 13.36
N ARG A 217 -23.08 -3.78 12.89
CA ARG A 217 -23.63 -2.51 12.41
C ARG A 217 -24.33 -1.78 13.56
N TRP A 218 -24.49 -0.45 13.46
CA TRP A 218 -25.22 0.33 14.48
C TRP A 218 -26.61 -0.23 14.79
N ILE A 219 -27.37 -0.60 13.75
CA ILE A 219 -28.74 -1.13 13.90
C ILE A 219 -28.81 -2.47 14.65
N GLY A 220 -27.71 -3.22 14.65
CA GLY A 220 -27.60 -4.52 15.33
C GLY A 220 -26.73 -4.48 16.59
N PHE A 221 -26.34 -3.29 17.07
CA PHE A 221 -25.50 -3.17 18.24
C PHE A 221 -26.32 -3.42 19.51
N ASP A 222 -25.93 -4.46 20.26
CA ASP A 222 -26.43 -4.76 21.59
C ASP A 222 -25.25 -4.97 22.55
N PRO A 223 -25.01 -4.06 23.51
CA PRO A 223 -23.91 -4.19 24.46
C PRO A 223 -24.07 -5.40 25.40
N SER A 224 -25.30 -5.89 25.61
CA SER A 224 -25.57 -7.05 26.46
C SER A 224 -25.33 -8.39 25.74
N GLY A 225 -25.41 -8.39 24.41
CA GLY A 225 -25.20 -9.56 23.54
C GLY A 225 -23.74 -9.80 23.13
N ARG A 226 -22.78 -9.12 23.74
CA ARG A 226 -21.36 -9.27 23.37
C ARG A 226 -20.84 -10.67 23.68
N PRO A 227 -20.06 -11.29 22.78
CA PRO A 227 -19.50 -12.61 23.03
C PRO A 227 -18.62 -12.64 24.27
N ALA A 228 -18.85 -13.64 25.13
CA ALA A 228 -18.03 -13.90 26.30
C ALA A 228 -16.72 -14.59 25.88
N VAL A 229 -15.74 -13.80 25.45
CA VAL A 229 -14.40 -14.26 25.04
C VAL A 229 -13.31 -13.63 25.91
N PRO A 230 -12.17 -14.31 26.13
CA PRO A 230 -11.09 -13.81 27.01
C PRO A 230 -10.20 -12.74 26.35
N VAL A 231 -10.66 -12.10 25.27
CA VAL A 231 -9.90 -11.12 24.49
C VAL A 231 -10.78 -9.91 24.15
N PRO A 232 -10.19 -8.72 23.90
CA PRO A 232 -10.93 -7.56 23.44
C PRO A 232 -11.72 -7.85 22.14
N VAL A 233 -12.97 -7.38 22.12
CA VAL A 233 -13.85 -7.44 20.94
C VAL A 233 -13.88 -6.07 20.27
N PHE A 234 -13.52 -6.02 19.00
CA PHE A 234 -13.52 -4.85 18.14
C PHE A 234 -14.68 -4.93 17.13
N GLU A 235 -15.48 -3.89 17.10
CA GLU A 235 -16.65 -3.76 16.24
C GLU A 235 -16.49 -2.50 15.37
N PRO A 236 -15.51 -2.49 14.44
CA PRO A 236 -15.02 -1.25 13.81
C PRO A 236 -16.04 -0.58 12.88
N LEU A 237 -17.16 -1.24 12.59
CA LEU A 237 -18.21 -0.73 11.71
C LEU A 237 -19.32 0.00 12.45
N ILE A 238 -19.30 -0.03 13.79
CA ILE A 238 -20.16 0.82 14.61
C ILE A 238 -19.75 2.28 14.36
N GLY A 239 -20.69 3.07 13.83
CA GLY A 239 -20.48 4.47 13.45
C GLY A 239 -20.28 4.72 11.96
N LEU A 240 -20.22 3.67 11.13
CA LEU A 240 -20.23 3.80 9.66
C LEU A 240 -21.64 3.63 9.09
N ALA A 241 -22.01 4.47 8.13
CA ALA A 241 -23.26 4.33 7.37
C ALA A 241 -23.25 3.05 6.50
N ASP A 242 -24.43 2.58 6.08
CA ASP A 242 -24.54 1.34 5.28
C ASP A 242 -23.85 1.50 3.92
N GLU A 243 -23.97 2.69 3.32
CA GLU A 243 -23.32 3.02 2.05
C GLU A 243 -21.80 3.02 2.16
N GLU A 244 -21.25 3.43 3.31
CA GLU A 244 -19.80 3.41 3.56
C GLU A 244 -19.28 1.97 3.67
N VAL A 245 -20.00 1.11 4.41
CA VAL A 245 -19.61 -0.31 4.52
C VAL A 245 -19.72 -1.03 3.18
N GLU A 246 -20.76 -0.76 2.39
CA GLU A 246 -20.87 -1.33 1.05
C GLU A 246 -19.81 -0.77 0.10
N GLY A 247 -19.43 0.51 0.25
CA GLY A 247 -18.29 1.11 -0.44
C GLY A 247 -16.98 0.38 -0.12
N TRP A 248 -16.72 0.08 1.15
CA TRP A 248 -15.57 -0.71 1.56
C TRP A 248 -15.63 -2.15 1.02
N ALA A 249 -16.79 -2.81 1.12
CA ALA A 249 -16.97 -4.17 0.62
C ALA A 249 -16.66 -4.26 -0.89
N ARG A 250 -17.19 -3.34 -1.70
CA ARG A 250 -16.87 -3.25 -3.14
C ARG A 250 -15.39 -3.03 -3.40
N ARG A 251 -14.74 -2.14 -2.64
CA ARG A 251 -13.29 -1.88 -2.78
C ARG A 251 -12.44 -3.11 -2.45
N ILE A 252 -12.79 -3.83 -1.38
CA ILE A 252 -12.05 -5.03 -0.94
C ILE A 252 -12.20 -6.14 -1.98
N ARG A 253 -13.40 -6.30 -2.55
CA ARG A 253 -13.67 -7.27 -3.63
C ARG A 253 -13.03 -6.87 -4.96
N GLY A 254 -12.90 -5.57 -5.26
CA GLY A 254 -12.32 -5.09 -6.51
C GLY A 254 -10.79 -5.06 -6.55
N ALA A 255 -10.12 -5.27 -5.41
CA ALA A 255 -8.67 -5.25 -5.29
C ALA A 255 -7.99 -6.52 -5.81
#